data_AF-A0A524LUP6-F1
#
_entry.id   AF-A0A524LUP6-F1
#
_cell.length_a   1.000
_cell.length_b   1.000
_cell.length_c   1.000
_cell.angle_alpha   90.00
_cell.angle_beta   90.00
_cell.angle_gamma   90.00
#
_symmetry.space_group_name_H-M   'P 1'
#
loop_
_entity.id
_entity.type
_entity.pdbx_description
1 polymer ?
#
loop_
_entity_poly.entity_id
_entity_poly.type
_entity_poly.pdbx_seq_one_letter_code
_entity_poly.pdbx_strand_id
1 'polypeptide(L)'
;SIYGFLRLRNPSSLAHRKEVGNNSCMVRELHVYGKSLKLGQKGENEIQHSGLGKSLMKEAEKISKEEFDANKLLVISAVGTREYYQKLGYSLYGPYMSKPLN
;
A
#
# COMPACT_ATOMS: atom_id res chain seq x y z
N SER A 1 11.43 -11.78 14.25
CA SER A 1 9.98 -11.77 13.95
C SER A 1 9.68 -10.79 12.82
N ILE A 2 8.75 -11.11 11.92
CA ILE A 2 8.28 -10.18 10.88
C ILE A 2 7.10 -9.39 11.45
N TYR A 3 7.14 -8.06 11.33
CA TYR A 3 6.11 -7.15 11.87
C TYR A 3 5.14 -6.63 10.80
N GLY A 4 5.49 -6.79 9.52
CA GLY A 4 4.65 -6.46 8.39
C GLY A 4 5.40 -6.67 7.09
N PHE A 5 4.68 -6.65 5.97
CA PHE A 5 5.24 -6.74 4.63
C PHE A 5 4.36 -6.01 3.61
N LEU A 6 4.95 -5.70 2.46
CA LEU A 6 4.26 -5.15 1.31
C LEU A 6 4.70 -5.93 0.06
N ARG A 7 3.76 -6.22 -0.84
CA ARG A 7 4.05 -6.84 -2.14
C ARG A 7 3.94 -5.79 -3.25
N LEU A 8 5.09 -5.31 -3.72
CA LEU A 8 5.18 -4.41 -4.87
C LEU A 8 5.37 -5.21 -6.15
N ARG A 9 4.74 -4.77 -7.24
CA ARG A 9 4.89 -5.34 -8.58
C ARG A 9 5.12 -4.23 -9.59
N ASN A 10 6.19 -4.33 -10.36
CA ASN A 10 6.30 -3.69 -11.68
C ASN A 10 5.59 -4.59 -12.72
N PRO A 11 4.45 -4.18 -13.28
CA PRO A 11 3.73 -4.95 -14.30
C PRO A 11 4.53 -5.08 -15.61
N SER A 12 4.36 -6.20 -16.31
CA SER A 12 4.85 -6.34 -17.68
C SER A 12 4.02 -5.51 -18.67
N SER A 13 4.57 -5.26 -19.85
CA SER A 13 3.86 -4.63 -20.98
C SER A 13 2.57 -5.35 -21.41
N LEU A 14 2.38 -6.62 -21.04
CA LEU A 14 1.18 -7.42 -21.29
C LEU A 14 0.05 -7.23 -20.27
N ALA A 15 0.12 -6.22 -19.39
CA ALA A 15 -0.95 -5.93 -18.45
C ALA A 15 -2.25 -5.56 -19.20
N HIS A 16 -3.35 -6.26 -18.91
CA HIS A 16 -4.60 -6.15 -19.68
C HIS A 16 -5.56 -5.06 -19.18
N ARG A 17 -5.36 -4.58 -17.94
CA ARG A 17 -6.25 -3.60 -17.32
C ARG A 17 -5.88 -2.21 -17.84
N LYS A 18 -6.84 -1.49 -18.42
CA LYS A 18 -6.65 -0.10 -18.88
C LYS A 18 -6.15 0.86 -17.79
N GLU A 19 -6.44 0.55 -16.52
CA GLU A 19 -5.97 1.34 -15.38
C GLU A 19 -4.47 1.14 -15.10
N VAL A 20 -3.90 0.01 -15.54
CA VAL A 20 -2.49 -0.35 -15.37
C VAL A 20 -1.74 0.05 -16.63
N GLY A 21 -1.25 1.29 -16.65
CA GLY A 21 -0.47 1.82 -17.76
C GLY A 21 0.99 1.37 -17.73
N ASN A 22 1.72 1.64 -18.82
CA ASN A 22 3.12 1.25 -19.01
C ASN A 22 4.10 1.80 -17.97
N ASN A 23 3.75 2.90 -17.28
CA ASN A 23 4.58 3.55 -16.27
C ASN A 23 3.91 3.54 -14.90
N SER A 24 3.30 2.43 -14.51
CA SER A 24 2.66 2.29 -13.20
C SER A 24 3.13 1.05 -12.47
N CYS A 25 3.38 1.21 -11.16
CA CYS A 25 3.62 0.09 -10.25
C CYS A 25 2.35 -0.24 -9.46
N MET A 26 2.33 -1.42 -8.84
CA MET A 26 1.18 -1.89 -8.07
C MET A 26 1.57 -2.50 -6.73
N VAL A 27 0.96 -1.98 -5.66
CA VAL A 27 0.88 -2.66 -4.37
C VAL A 27 -0.26 -3.67 -4.43
N ARG A 28 0.10 -4.95 -4.37
CA ARG A 28 -0.85 -6.06 -4.41
C ARG A 28 -1.35 -6.46 -3.04
N GLU A 29 -0.55 -6.20 -2.01
CA GLU A 29 -0.84 -6.53 -0.63
C GLU A 29 -0.03 -5.64 0.29
N LEU A 30 -0.66 -5.14 1.34
CA LEU A 30 -0.02 -4.53 2.50
C LEU A 30 -0.57 -5.25 3.72
N HIS A 31 0.31 -5.83 4.52
CA HIS A 31 -0.07 -6.51 5.75
C HIS A 31 0.83 -6.05 6.89
N VAL A 32 0.23 -5.60 7.99
CA VAL A 32 0.94 -5.25 9.22
C VAL A 32 0.40 -6.15 10.31
N TYR A 33 1.28 -6.94 10.92
CA TYR A 33 0.89 -7.83 12.01
C TYR A 33 0.65 -6.99 13.27
N GLY A 34 -0.55 -7.09 13.85
CA GLY A 34 -0.80 -6.63 15.22
C GLY A 34 -0.44 -7.72 16.23
N LYS A 35 -0.13 -7.35 17.48
CA LYS A 35 -0.24 -8.34 18.56
C LYS A 35 -1.73 -8.68 18.70
N SER A 36 -2.04 -9.98 18.66
CA SER A 36 -3.33 -10.50 19.11
C SER A 36 -3.43 -10.26 20.62
N LEU A 37 -3.85 -9.06 21.03
CA LEU A 37 -4.25 -8.85 22.42
C LEU A 37 -5.46 -9.76 22.65
N LYS A 38 -5.34 -10.65 23.64
CA LYS A 38 -6.47 -11.44 24.13
C LYS A 38 -7.58 -10.45 24.48
N LEU A 39 -8.80 -10.71 24.01
CA LEU A 39 -10.00 -9.95 24.37
C LEU A 39 -10.03 -9.74 25.89
N GLY A 40 -9.93 -8.48 26.35
CA GLY A 40 -10.07 -8.12 27.76
C GLY A 40 -8.87 -7.48 28.46
N GLN A 41 -7.69 -7.37 27.84
CA GLN A 41 -6.57 -6.62 28.44
C GLN A 41 -6.36 -5.27 27.73
N LYS A 42 -6.74 -4.16 28.39
CA LYS A 42 -6.22 -2.83 28.08
C LYS A 42 -4.76 -2.77 28.52
N GLY A 43 -3.86 -3.22 27.66
CA GLY A 43 -2.43 -3.05 27.87
C GLY A 43 -2.04 -1.63 27.47
N GLU A 44 -1.33 -0.92 28.35
CA GLU A 44 -0.73 0.41 28.16
C GLU A 44 0.28 0.52 26.98
N ASN A 45 0.28 -0.45 26.06
CA ASN A 45 1.09 -0.54 24.85
C ASN A 45 0.25 -0.36 23.57
N GLU A 46 -0.77 0.50 23.59
CA GLU A 46 -1.59 0.85 22.41
C GLU A 46 -0.78 1.54 21.27
N ILE A 47 0.51 1.83 21.50
CA ILE A 47 1.47 2.36 20.53
C ILE A 47 2.11 1.22 19.71
N GLN A 48 1.33 0.31 19.14
CA GLN A 48 1.92 -0.79 18.35
C GLN A 48 1.68 -0.62 16.84
N HIS A 49 2.75 -0.20 16.15
CA HIS A 49 2.94 -0.13 14.69
C HIS A 49 2.10 0.88 13.87
N SER A 50 1.57 1.95 14.48
CA SER A 50 0.79 2.98 13.75
C SER A 50 1.48 3.55 12.50
N GLY A 51 2.83 3.54 12.47
CA GLY A 51 3.63 4.04 11.36
C GLY A 51 4.10 2.99 10.34
N LEU A 52 4.12 1.69 10.65
CA LEU A 52 4.83 0.71 9.81
C LEU A 52 4.21 0.58 8.42
N GLY A 53 2.88 0.50 8.33
CA GLY A 53 2.18 0.45 7.05
C GLY A 53 2.44 1.71 6.21
N LYS A 54 2.47 2.88 6.86
CA LYS A 54 2.79 4.16 6.19
C LYS A 54 4.23 4.17 5.68
N SER A 55 5.18 3.67 6.46
CA SER A 55 6.58 3.55 6.04
C SER A 55 6.76 2.60 4.87
N LEU A 56 6.10 1.43 4.90
CA LEU A 56 6.11 0.48 3.78
C LEU A 56 5.54 1.09 2.50
N MET A 57 4.43 1.82 2.60
CA MET A 57 3.84 2.53 1.46
C MET A 57 4.79 3.62 0.92
N LYS A 58 5.43 4.40 1.80
CA LYS A 58 6.40 5.42 1.39
C LYS A 58 7.60 4.81 0.66
N GLU A 59 8.11 3.68 1.15
CA GLU A 59 9.21 2.98 0.48
C GLU A 59 8.77 2.40 -0.87
N ALA A 60 7.54 1.87 -0.96
CA ALA A 60 6.98 1.41 -2.23
C ALA A 60 6.82 2.55 -3.25
N GLU A 61 6.39 3.74 -2.80
CA GLU A 61 6.33 4.95 -3.64
C GLU A 61 7.72 5.32 -4.16
N LYS A 62 8.73 5.30 -3.27
CA LYS A 62 10.13 5.59 -3.61
C LYS A 62 10.69 4.61 -4.65
N ILE A 63 10.63 3.30 -4.38
CA ILE A 63 11.11 2.25 -5.29
C ILE A 63 10.40 2.34 -6.64
N SER A 64 9.08 2.58 -6.64
CA SER A 64 8.31 2.71 -7.88
C SER A 64 8.82 3.86 -8.76
N LYS A 65 9.17 4.99 -8.13
CA LYS A 65 9.66 6.16 -8.85
C LYS A 65 11.13 6.00 -9.27
N GLU A 66 11.99 5.63 -8.34
CA GLU A 66 13.45 5.67 -8.53
C GLU A 66 14.01 4.48 -9.32
N GLU A 67 13.41 3.29 -9.20
CA GLU A 67 13.92 2.08 -9.84
C GLU A 67 13.14 1.67 -11.10
N PHE A 68 11.87 2.08 -11.21
CA PHE A 68 10.98 1.67 -12.30
C PHE A 68 10.43 2.82 -13.14
N ASP A 69 10.84 4.06 -12.87
CA ASP A 69 10.37 5.27 -13.57
C ASP A 69 8.83 5.36 -13.65
N ALA A 70 8.15 4.83 -12.62
CA ALA A 70 6.70 4.85 -12.57
C ALA A 70 6.22 6.26 -12.19
N ASN A 71 5.21 6.74 -12.90
CA ASN A 71 4.56 8.03 -12.61
C ASN A 71 3.32 7.88 -11.73
N LYS A 72 2.96 6.64 -11.37
CA LYS A 72 1.75 6.31 -10.61
C LYS A 72 1.93 5.01 -9.84
N LEU A 73 1.46 4.99 -8.59
CA LEU A 73 1.33 3.76 -7.79
C LEU A 73 -0.15 3.40 -7.63
N LEU A 74 -0.50 2.17 -7.99
CA LEU A 74 -1.82 1.59 -7.80
C LEU A 74 -1.83 0.67 -6.58
N VAL A 75 -2.96 0.58 -5.88
CA VAL A 75 -3.13 -0.30 -4.74
C VAL A 75 -4.42 -1.08 -4.87
N ILE A 76 -4.31 -2.41 -4.77
CA ILE A 76 -5.47 -3.28 -4.58
C ILE A 76 -5.95 -3.09 -3.13
N SER A 77 -7.18 -2.61 -2.97
CA SER A 77 -7.76 -2.36 -1.65
C SER A 77 -9.19 -2.89 -1.56
N ALA A 78 -9.52 -3.49 -0.42
CA ALA A 78 -10.91 -3.78 -0.08
C ALA A 78 -11.65 -2.46 0.19
N VAL A 79 -12.98 -2.45 -0.02
CA VAL A 79 -13.80 -1.24 0.18
C VAL A 79 -13.58 -0.62 1.57
N GLY A 80 -13.54 -1.46 2.62
CA GLY A 80 -13.34 -1.01 3.99
C GLY A 80 -11.94 -0.49 4.33
N THR A 81 -10.94 -0.65 3.45
CA THR A 81 -9.58 -0.15 3.68
C THR A 81 -9.23 1.08 2.84
N ARG A 82 -10.15 1.58 2.01
CA ARG A 82 -9.91 2.73 1.14
C ARG A 82 -9.59 4.02 1.91
N GLU A 83 -10.26 4.26 3.04
CA GLU A 83 -10.03 5.47 3.86
C GLU A 83 -8.59 5.55 4.37
N TYR A 84 -7.96 4.42 4.68
CA TYR A 84 -6.54 4.37 5.04
C TYR A 84 -5.66 4.94 3.92
N TYR A 85 -5.87 4.51 2.68
CA TYR A 85 -5.11 5.00 1.53
C TYR A 85 -5.44 6.46 1.19
N GLN A 86 -6.70 6.88 1.38
CA GLN A 86 -7.09 8.29 1.22
C GLN A 86 -6.30 9.21 2.15
N LYS A 87 -6.10 8.81 3.41
CA LYS A 87 -5.25 9.54 4.37
C LYS A 87 -3.77 9.61 3.95
N LEU A 88 -3.32 8.73 3.05
CA LEU A 88 -1.98 8.74 2.46
C LEU A 88 -1.89 9.51 1.12
N GLY A 89 -2.99 10.15 0.70
CA GLY A 89 -3.08 10.92 -0.53
C GLY A 89 -3.46 10.12 -1.78
N TYR A 90 -3.98 8.91 -1.61
CA TYR A 90 -4.50 8.12 -2.73
C TYR A 90 -5.97 8.46 -3.00
N SER A 91 -6.39 8.34 -4.25
CA SER A 91 -7.78 8.51 -4.68
C SER A 91 -8.28 7.28 -5.42
N LEU A 92 -9.60 7.08 -5.46
CA LEU A 92 -10.20 5.94 -6.17
C LEU A 92 -9.98 6.10 -7.68
N TYR A 93 -9.49 5.04 -8.33
CA TYR A 93 -9.27 4.97 -9.77
C TYR A 93 -9.64 3.57 -10.29
N GLY A 94 -10.83 3.48 -10.89
CA GLY A 94 -11.42 2.18 -11.25
C GLY A 94 -11.56 1.30 -10.00
N PRO A 95 -11.07 0.04 -10.01
CA PRO A 95 -11.10 -0.83 -8.83
C PRO A 95 -9.93 -0.59 -7.85
N TYR A 96 -8.99 0.31 -8.16
CA TYR A 96 -7.77 0.54 -7.39
C TYR A 96 -7.83 1.84 -6.60
N MET A 97 -6.97 1.98 -5.59
CA MET A 97 -6.56 3.28 -5.09
C MET A 97 -5.30 3.70 -5.83
N SER A 98 -5.17 4.96 -6.22
CA SER A 98 -4.05 5.45 -7.01
C SER A 98 -3.47 6.74 -6.47
N LYS A 99 -2.16 6.92 -6.65
CA LYS A 99 -1.46 8.16 -6.33
C LYS A 99 -0.42 8.47 -7.43
N PRO A 100 -0.44 9.68 -8.02
CA PRO A 100 0.65 10.15 -8.87
C PRO A 100 1.96 10.22 -8.09
N LEU A 101 3.06 9.80 -8.71
CA LEU A 101 4.41 9.88 -8.15
C LEU A 101 5.11 11.04 -8.86
N ASN A 102 5.13 12.21 -8.20
CA ASN A 102 5.89 13.38 -8.66
C ASN A 102 7.37 13.23 -8.29
#